data_AF-A0A7R9TH69-F1
#
_entry.id   AF-A0A7R9TH69-F1
#
_cell.length_a   1.000
_cell.length_b   1.000
_cell.length_c   1.000
_cell.angle_alpha   90.00
_cell.angle_beta   90.00
_cell.angle_gamma   90.00
#
_symmetry.space_group_name_H-M   'P 1'
#
loop_
_entity.id
_entity.type
_entity.pdbx_description
1 polymer ?
#
loop_
_entity_poly.entity_id
_entity_poly.type
_entity_poly.pdbx_seq_one_letter_code
_entity_poly.pdbx_strand_id
1 'polypeptide(L)'
;RAYADEDEDEDRPRRRALEVLEVGAGDGRLSRALNDECAAIARASPSRGVSVTVRPTDDGSLGLARGDRVVRDGAPEPPERVDAAAALERYRPTIVLACWQPMGVDWTAAMRACDAVREYVLVGETDDGVCGRPWETWGYRGG
;
A
#
# COMPACT_ATOMS: atom_id res chain seq x y z
N ARG A 1 13.88 5.13 -53.98
CA ARG A 1 14.53 4.55 -52.79
C ARG A 1 14.08 5.41 -51.62
N ALA A 2 13.23 4.86 -50.75
CA ALA A 2 12.61 5.55 -49.63
C ALA A 2 13.64 5.78 -48.51
N TYR A 3 13.51 6.90 -47.79
CA TYR A 3 14.21 7.18 -46.54
C TYR A 3 13.62 6.28 -45.45
N ALA A 4 14.49 5.74 -44.59
CA ALA A 4 14.09 4.98 -43.42
C ALA A 4 13.62 5.97 -42.33
N ASP A 5 12.32 5.93 -42.03
CA ASP A 5 11.73 6.45 -40.81
C ASP A 5 11.82 5.35 -39.75
N GLU A 6 12.93 5.24 -39.03
CA GLU A 6 13.03 4.36 -37.87
C GLU A 6 13.93 5.05 -36.85
N ASP A 7 13.36 5.93 -36.02
CA ASP A 7 13.92 6.40 -34.73
C ASP A 7 12.89 7.21 -33.89
N GLU A 8 11.58 6.95 -34.00
CA GLU A 8 10.54 7.72 -33.27
C GLU A 8 10.02 7.09 -31.96
N ASP A 9 10.58 5.97 -31.48
CA ASP A 9 10.03 5.26 -30.30
C ASP A 9 10.82 5.42 -28.98
N GLU A 10 12.00 6.06 -28.97
CA GLU A 10 12.84 6.11 -27.76
C GLU A 10 12.44 7.16 -26.70
N ASP A 11 11.62 8.15 -27.05
CA ASP A 11 11.31 9.29 -26.16
C ASP A 11 9.90 9.26 -25.57
N ARG A 12 9.17 8.14 -25.71
CA ARG A 12 7.88 7.99 -25.03
C ARG A 12 8.14 7.85 -23.52
N PRO A 13 7.70 8.79 -22.66
CA PRO A 13 7.95 8.68 -21.24
C PRO A 13 7.37 7.36 -20.73
N ARG A 14 8.25 6.48 -20.23
CA ARG A 14 7.82 5.23 -19.60
C ARG A 14 6.78 5.58 -18.55
N ARG A 15 5.58 5.03 -18.70
CA ARG A 15 4.51 5.21 -17.70
C ARG A 15 5.09 4.82 -16.34
N ARG A 16 5.11 5.78 -15.41
CA ARG A 16 5.62 5.52 -14.06
C ARG A 16 4.48 4.91 -13.24
N ALA A 17 4.66 3.68 -12.78
CA ALA A 17 3.74 3.06 -11.85
C ALA A 17 4.25 3.24 -10.41
N LEU A 18 3.40 3.72 -9.53
CA LEU A 18 3.63 3.73 -8.08
C LEU A 18 2.83 2.58 -7.46
N GLU A 19 3.54 1.56 -6.98
CA GLU A 19 2.97 0.47 -6.21
C GLU A 19 3.02 0.83 -4.71
N VAL A 20 1.84 0.93 -4.11
CA VAL A 20 1.65 1.14 -2.68
C VAL A 20 1.07 -0.15 -2.09
N LEU A 21 1.68 -0.67 -1.03
CA LEU A 21 1.16 -1.82 -0.29
C LEU A 21 0.48 -1.34 0.99
N GLU A 22 -0.77 -1.70 1.21
CA GLU A 22 -1.44 -1.56 2.51
C GLU A 22 -1.38 -2.90 3.25
N VAL A 23 -0.75 -2.92 4.43
CA VAL A 23 -0.73 -4.07 5.35
C VAL A 23 -1.63 -3.76 6.54
N GLY A 24 -2.39 -4.77 7.00
CA GLY A 24 -3.44 -4.56 8.00
C GLY A 24 -4.65 -3.80 7.45
N ALA A 25 -4.99 -4.08 6.18
CA ALA A 25 -6.02 -3.36 5.44
C ALA A 25 -7.46 -3.57 5.97
N GLY A 26 -7.68 -4.50 6.90
CA GLY A 26 -8.97 -4.82 7.48
C GLY A 26 -9.98 -5.28 6.42
N ASP A 27 -10.91 -4.40 6.05
CA ASP A 27 -11.91 -4.65 5.01
C ASP A 27 -11.58 -4.00 3.65
N GLY A 28 -10.44 -3.32 3.55
CA GLY A 28 -9.94 -2.72 2.30
C GLY A 28 -10.59 -1.40 1.90
N ARG A 29 -11.43 -0.79 2.75
CA ARG A 29 -12.09 0.49 2.41
C ARG A 29 -11.09 1.62 2.11
N LEU A 30 -9.97 1.69 2.83
CA LEU A 30 -8.94 2.71 2.59
C LEU A 30 -8.30 2.54 1.21
N SER A 31 -7.75 1.35 0.91
CA SER A 31 -7.24 1.01 -0.42
C SER A 31 -8.22 1.31 -1.54
N ARG A 32 -9.51 0.98 -1.37
CA ARG A 32 -10.53 1.29 -2.37
C ARG A 32 -10.65 2.79 -2.61
N ALA A 33 -10.87 3.57 -1.55
CA ALA A 33 -11.03 5.01 -1.68
C ALA A 33 -9.81 5.66 -2.34
N LEU A 34 -8.60 5.25 -1.97
CA LEU A 34 -7.36 5.75 -2.58
C LEU A 34 -7.26 5.39 -4.07
N ASN A 35 -7.57 4.15 -4.44
CA ASN A 35 -7.56 3.72 -5.84
C ASN A 35 -8.61 4.47 -6.67
N ASP A 36 -9.83 4.63 -6.16
CA ASP A 36 -10.92 5.32 -6.84
C ASP A 36 -10.56 6.80 -7.11
N GLU A 37 -10.00 7.49 -6.12
CA GLU A 37 -9.54 8.88 -6.24
C GLU A 37 -8.32 9.00 -7.18
N CYS A 38 -7.33 8.11 -7.06
CA CYS A 38 -6.18 8.10 -7.97
C CYS A 38 -6.62 7.89 -9.42
N ALA A 39 -7.57 6.98 -9.65
CA ALA A 39 -8.13 6.74 -10.98
C ALA A 39 -8.93 7.94 -11.49
N ALA A 40 -9.68 8.64 -10.64
CA ALA A 40 -10.39 9.87 -10.99
C ALA A 40 -9.41 11.00 -11.40
N ILE A 41 -8.35 11.21 -10.61
CA ILE A 41 -7.29 12.19 -10.91
C ILE A 41 -6.59 11.83 -12.22
N ALA A 42 -6.25 10.56 -12.44
CA ALA A 42 -5.61 10.11 -13.67
C ALA A 42 -6.49 10.36 -14.92
N ARG A 43 -7.81 10.13 -14.80
CA ARG A 43 -8.78 10.44 -15.88
C ARG A 43 -8.88 11.95 -16.14
N ALA A 44 -8.83 12.77 -15.10
CA ALA A 44 -8.86 14.23 -15.21
C ALA A 44 -7.55 14.83 -15.74
N SER A 45 -6.42 14.10 -15.65
CA SER A 45 -5.10 14.56 -16.10
C SER A 45 -4.32 13.47 -16.87
N PRO A 46 -4.76 13.09 -18.09
CA PRO A 46 -4.20 11.96 -18.83
C PRO A 46 -2.73 12.14 -19.25
N SER A 47 -2.26 13.39 -19.34
CA SER A 47 -0.92 13.74 -19.84
C SER A 47 0.22 13.41 -18.87
N ARG A 48 -0.07 13.03 -17.61
CA ARG A 48 0.97 12.77 -16.61
C ARG A 48 1.56 11.36 -16.66
N GLY A 49 0.93 10.40 -17.34
CA GLY A 49 1.49 9.06 -17.53
C GLY A 49 1.85 8.30 -16.24
N VAL A 50 1.33 8.71 -15.08
CA VAL A 50 1.56 8.07 -13.78
C VAL A 50 0.32 7.27 -13.41
N SER A 51 0.51 5.99 -13.07
CA SER A 51 -0.52 5.17 -12.45
C SER A 51 -0.16 4.92 -10.99
N VAL A 52 -1.14 4.98 -10.10
CA VAL A 52 -0.98 4.60 -8.69
C VAL A 52 -1.87 3.40 -8.44
N THR A 53 -1.33 2.38 -7.78
CA THR A 53 -2.10 1.20 -7.36
C THR A 53 -1.83 0.95 -5.89
N VAL A 54 -2.89 0.94 -5.09
CA VAL A 54 -2.84 0.59 -3.68
C VAL A 54 -3.34 -0.84 -3.53
N ARG A 55 -2.49 -1.72 -3.00
CA ARG A 55 -2.77 -3.14 -2.85
C ARG A 55 -3.10 -3.47 -1.39
N PRO A 56 -4.35 -3.84 -1.07
CA PRO A 56 -4.73 -4.22 0.29
C PRO A 56 -4.34 -5.65 0.63
N THR A 57 -3.67 -5.83 1.77
CA THR A 57 -3.32 -7.12 2.36
C THR A 57 -3.67 -7.17 3.85
N ASP A 58 -4.17 -8.31 4.32
CA ASP A 58 -4.54 -8.51 5.72
C ASP A 58 -4.55 -10.00 6.06
N ASP A 59 -3.91 -10.43 7.15
CA ASP A 59 -3.92 -11.84 7.57
C ASP A 59 -5.15 -12.21 8.41
N GLY A 60 -5.96 -11.24 8.81
CA GLY A 60 -7.17 -11.36 9.62
C GLY A 60 -6.90 -11.54 11.12
N SER A 61 -5.66 -11.50 11.57
CA SER A 61 -5.25 -11.82 12.95
C SER A 61 -5.90 -10.90 14.00
N LEU A 62 -6.12 -9.62 13.65
CA LEU A 62 -6.74 -8.63 14.54
C LEU A 62 -8.27 -8.63 14.50
N GLY A 63 -8.88 -9.38 13.58
CA GLY A 63 -10.33 -9.41 13.44
C GLY A 63 -10.97 -8.07 13.06
N LEU A 64 -10.19 -7.11 12.53
CA LEU A 64 -10.66 -5.77 12.13
C LEU A 64 -11.67 -5.82 10.98
N ALA A 65 -11.70 -6.91 10.21
CA ALA A 65 -12.71 -7.16 9.19
C ALA A 65 -14.11 -7.51 9.77
N ARG A 66 -14.33 -7.42 11.10
CA ARG A 66 -15.61 -7.74 11.75
C ARG A 66 -16.47 -6.51 11.94
N GLY A 67 -17.50 -6.39 11.10
CA GLY A 67 -18.60 -5.46 11.28
C GLY A 67 -19.38 -5.34 9.99
N ASP A 68 -20.55 -5.98 9.94
CA ASP A 68 -21.53 -5.94 8.87
C ASP A 68 -20.95 -5.90 7.45
N ARG A 69 -20.76 -7.10 6.90
CA ARG A 69 -20.92 -7.30 5.46
C ARG A 69 -22.37 -6.95 5.10
N VAL A 70 -22.71 -5.67 5.09
CA VAL A 70 -23.55 -5.18 4.01
C VAL A 70 -22.68 -5.37 2.78
N VAL A 71 -22.77 -6.57 2.19
CA VAL A 71 -22.39 -6.78 0.81
C VAL A 71 -23.35 -5.89 0.03
N ARG A 72 -23.02 -4.60 -0.04
CA ARG A 72 -23.62 -3.71 -1.01
C ARG A 72 -23.16 -4.27 -2.36
N ASP A 73 -24.05 -4.40 -3.32
CA ASP A 73 -23.63 -4.64 -4.69
C ASP A 73 -22.56 -3.59 -5.05
N GLY A 74 -21.39 -4.05 -5.50
CA GLY A 74 -20.21 -3.19 -5.69
C GLY A 74 -19.35 -2.97 -4.44
N ALA A 75 -19.44 -3.83 -3.42
CA ALA A 75 -18.43 -3.94 -2.37
C ALA A 75 -17.06 -4.27 -2.99
N PRO A 76 -15.95 -3.69 -2.46
CA PRO A 76 -14.63 -3.94 -3.02
C PRO A 76 -14.27 -5.42 -2.94
N GLU A 77 -13.37 -5.85 -3.83
CA GLU A 77 -12.68 -7.12 -3.61
C GLU A 77 -12.02 -7.07 -2.22
N PRO A 78 -12.19 -8.14 -1.41
CA PRO A 78 -11.61 -8.16 -0.08
C PRO A 78 -10.07 -8.08 -0.18
N PRO A 79 -9.40 -7.55 0.86
CA PRO A 79 -7.95 -7.63 0.95
C PRO A 79 -7.43 -9.05 0.73
N GLU A 80 -6.28 -9.17 0.07
CA GLU A 80 -5.62 -10.46 -0.07
C GLU A 80 -5.23 -10.99 1.31
N ARG A 81 -5.52 -12.27 1.56
CA ARG A 81 -5.20 -12.95 2.82
C ARG A 81 -3.74 -13.36 2.85
N VAL A 82 -2.88 -12.47 3.32
CA VAL A 82 -1.43 -12.65 3.40
C VAL A 82 -0.88 -11.78 4.54
N ASP A 83 0.13 -12.27 5.25
CA ASP A 83 0.81 -11.50 6.28
C ASP A 83 1.71 -10.41 5.68
N ALA A 84 2.08 -9.43 6.50
CA ALA A 84 2.84 -8.27 6.07
C ALA A 84 4.22 -8.62 5.47
N ALA A 85 4.91 -9.63 6.01
CA ALA A 85 6.26 -9.99 5.54
C ALA A 85 6.20 -10.68 4.17
N ALA A 86 5.29 -11.64 4.01
CA ALA A 86 5.06 -12.32 2.73
C ALA A 86 4.54 -11.35 1.65
N ALA A 87 3.70 -10.39 2.01
CA ALA A 87 3.24 -9.34 1.10
C ALA A 87 4.39 -8.44 0.63
N LEU A 88 5.26 -8.00 1.53
CA LEU A 88 6.45 -7.19 1.20
C LEU A 88 7.41 -7.93 0.26
N GLU A 89 7.69 -9.20 0.54
CA GLU A 89 8.56 -10.02 -0.31
C GLU A 89 7.98 -10.21 -1.72
N ARG A 90 6.67 -10.47 -1.80
CA ARG A 90 5.98 -10.72 -3.06
C ARG A 90 5.87 -9.47 -3.93
N TYR A 91 5.48 -8.34 -3.33
CA TYR A 91 5.07 -7.16 -4.08
C TYR A 91 6.18 -6.11 -4.21
N ARG A 92 7.20 -6.16 -3.35
CA ARG A 92 8.34 -5.23 -3.37
C ARG A 92 7.90 -3.78 -3.62
N PRO A 93 6.98 -3.24 -2.80
CA PRO A 93 6.33 -1.97 -3.07
C PRO A 93 7.29 -0.79 -2.89
N THR A 94 6.96 0.37 -3.48
CA THR A 94 7.75 1.59 -3.28
C THR A 94 7.37 2.30 -1.98
N ILE A 95 6.09 2.26 -1.60
CA ILE A 95 5.56 2.86 -0.37
C ILE A 95 4.72 1.81 0.35
N VAL A 96 4.79 1.79 1.69
CA VAL A 96 3.95 0.93 2.53
C VAL A 96 3.04 1.78 3.42
N LEU A 97 1.75 1.45 3.45
CA LEU A 97 0.79 1.93 4.45
C LEU A 97 0.62 0.81 5.48
N ALA A 98 1.12 1.00 6.69
CA ALA A 98 1.02 0.03 7.77
C ALA A 98 -0.12 0.43 8.70
N CYS A 99 -1.26 -0.23 8.55
CA CYS A 99 -2.47 0.04 9.31
C CYS A 99 -2.57 -0.92 10.49
N TRP A 100 -2.75 -0.36 11.70
CA TRP A 100 -3.08 -1.09 12.91
C TRP A 100 -2.15 -2.28 13.19
N GLN A 101 -0.83 -2.07 13.11
CA GLN A 101 0.16 -3.12 13.40
C GLN A 101 -0.11 -3.78 14.77
N PRO A 102 -0.14 -5.11 14.90
CA PRO A 102 -0.43 -5.77 16.17
C PRO A 102 0.55 -5.38 17.29
N MET A 103 0.05 -5.39 18.52
CA MET A 103 0.87 -5.22 19.73
C MET A 103 2.06 -6.16 19.76
N GLY A 104 3.25 -5.62 20.03
CA GLY A 104 4.47 -6.42 20.23
C GLY A 104 5.08 -7.00 18.95
N VAL A 105 4.49 -6.71 17.78
CA VAL A 105 5.00 -7.06 16.46
C VAL A 105 5.75 -5.85 15.88
N ASP A 106 6.81 -6.06 15.08
CA ASP A 106 7.45 -4.98 14.31
C ASP A 106 7.46 -5.28 12.81
N TRP A 107 6.49 -4.77 12.05
CA TRP A 107 6.50 -4.91 10.58
C TRP A 107 7.53 -4.00 9.93
N THR A 108 7.92 -2.91 10.61
CA THR A 108 8.83 -1.91 10.04
C THR A 108 10.24 -2.43 9.84
N ALA A 109 10.67 -3.44 10.61
CA ALA A 109 11.92 -4.14 10.38
C ALA A 109 12.00 -4.74 8.97
N ALA A 110 10.92 -5.40 8.50
CA ALA A 110 10.85 -5.94 7.15
C ALA A 110 10.78 -4.84 6.08
N MET A 111 10.08 -3.74 6.37
CA MET A 111 10.01 -2.58 5.47
C MET A 111 11.40 -1.94 5.28
N ARG A 112 12.14 -1.71 6.36
CA ARG A 112 13.52 -1.17 6.32
C ARG A 112 14.51 -2.12 5.64
N ALA A 113 14.25 -3.43 5.68
CA ALA A 113 15.10 -4.44 5.04
C ALA A 113 14.79 -4.62 3.53
N CYS A 114 13.64 -4.15 3.05
CA CYS A 114 13.25 -4.23 1.66
C CYS A 114 13.81 -3.05 0.87
N ASP A 115 14.78 -3.29 -0.02
CA ASP A 115 15.44 -2.29 -0.86
C ASP A 115 14.51 -1.59 -1.87
N ALA A 116 13.35 -2.18 -2.15
CA ALA A 116 12.33 -1.54 -2.98
C ALA A 116 11.52 -0.47 -2.22
N VAL A 117 11.37 -0.63 -0.90
CA VAL A 117 10.62 0.29 -0.05
C VAL A 117 11.44 1.54 0.17
N ARG A 118 10.89 2.69 -0.21
CA ARG A 118 11.51 3.99 0.02
C ARG A 118 11.04 4.63 1.31
N GLU A 119 9.75 4.54 1.58
CA GLU A 119 9.13 5.11 2.77
C GLU A 119 7.92 4.28 3.20
N TYR A 120 7.56 4.40 4.47
CA TYR A 120 6.35 3.80 5.03
C TYR A 120 5.61 4.78 5.95
N VAL A 121 4.29 4.66 5.98
CA VAL A 121 3.40 5.42 6.88
C VAL A 121 2.84 4.44 7.89
N LEU A 122 2.92 4.81 9.17
CA LEU A 122 2.31 4.06 10.26
C LEU A 122 0.99 4.71 10.65
N VAL A 123 -0.09 3.94 10.59
CA VAL A 123 -1.43 4.36 10.99
C VAL A 123 -1.85 3.49 12.17
N GLY A 124 -1.96 4.08 13.34
CA GLY A 124 -2.32 3.39 14.57
C GLY A 124 -2.31 4.36 15.74
N GLU A 125 -2.71 3.87 16.90
CA GLU A 125 -2.61 4.65 18.13
C GLU A 125 -1.16 4.71 18.62
N THR A 126 -0.72 5.90 19.06
CA THR A 126 0.67 6.15 19.48
C THR A 126 0.89 5.85 20.96
N ASP A 127 -0.11 6.11 21.82
CA ASP A 127 0.13 6.33 23.26
C ASP A 127 -0.50 5.25 24.17
N ASP A 128 -1.75 4.84 23.96
CA ASP A 128 -2.47 3.90 24.86
C ASP A 128 -3.02 2.64 24.18
N GLY A 129 -3.02 2.59 22.84
CA GLY A 129 -3.45 1.45 22.03
C GLY A 129 -2.24 0.79 21.40
N VAL A 130 -1.94 -0.43 21.79
CA VAL A 130 -0.63 -1.01 21.46
C VAL A 130 -0.59 -1.43 19.98
N CYS A 131 -0.10 -0.52 19.15
CA CYS A 131 0.20 -0.75 17.74
C CYS A 131 1.71 -0.91 17.53
N GLY A 132 2.17 -2.16 17.40
CA GLY A 132 3.58 -2.47 17.23
C GLY A 132 4.41 -2.52 18.51
N ARG A 133 5.74 -2.30 18.42
CA ARG A 133 6.66 -2.18 19.56
C ARG A 133 7.11 -0.73 19.72
N PRO A 134 6.82 -0.03 20.83
CA PRO A 134 7.05 1.42 20.92
C PRO A 134 8.46 1.90 20.55
N TRP A 135 9.50 1.23 21.04
CA TRP A 135 10.89 1.60 20.76
C TRP A 135 11.37 1.19 19.36
N GLU A 136 10.94 0.04 18.86
CA GLU A 136 11.37 -0.56 17.58
C GLU A 136 10.61 0.05 16.37
N THR A 137 9.32 0.30 16.55
CA THR A 137 8.39 0.75 15.50
C THR A 137 8.32 2.27 15.42
N TRP A 138 8.22 2.96 16.56
CA TRP A 138 7.99 4.41 16.63
C TRP A 138 9.19 5.22 17.10
N GLY A 139 10.25 4.55 17.58
CA GLY A 139 11.43 5.23 18.13
C GLY A 139 11.17 5.94 19.47
N TYR A 140 10.10 5.57 20.19
CA TYR A 140 9.79 6.11 21.51
C TYR A 140 10.87 5.70 22.53
N ARG A 141 11.45 6.66 23.25
CA ARG A 141 12.53 6.43 24.22
C ARG A 141 12.18 6.78 25.67
N GLY A 142 10.91 7.07 25.95
CA GLY A 142 10.44 7.45 27.28
C GLY A 142 10.85 8.87 27.70
N GLY A 143 10.00 9.46 28.54
CA GLY A 143 10.27 10.64 29.37
C GLY A 143 10.17 10.29 30.84
#